data_AF-A0A0S4JM25-F1
#
_entry.id   AF-A0A0S4JM25-F1
#
_cell.length_a   1.000
_cell.length_b   1.000
_cell.length_c   1.000
_cell.angle_alpha   90.00
_cell.angle_beta   90.00
_cell.angle_gamma   90.00
#
_symmetry.space_group_name_H-M   'P 1'
#
loop_
_entity.id
_entity.type
_entity.pdbx_description
1 polymer ?
#
loop_
_entity_poly.entity_id
_entity_poly.type
_entity_poly.pdbx_seq_one_letter_code
_entity_poly.pdbx_strand_id
1 'polypeptide(L)'
;MKSLLVCALLAATLLASVIEARGCPSYESAVDICHNFTRIEKKDSRCRFWSCVVQFCDAEYVQATQHKYCRVPATAPRLKLPTSPLPRGVVARNTAKTVGTPATSSPCGGGQGSTDASTIRHWLLDTAMNVYYDRANEHYTEGNQRWSGITGHVCPPNAPEYSDCSSTVTWIYWTLFGNGNDFMNNESWSAGYTGTLDQHGTQVPINTTDLAIGDLCFYYTPMHHVAIYVGGGKVVSHGMDPVGYYPYDYAPVDFCRRYI
;
A
#
# COMPACT_ATOMS: atom_id res chain seq x y z
N MET A 1 -10.41 -40.64 20.95
CA MET A 1 -10.94 -39.44 21.65
C MET A 1 -9.86 -38.63 22.37
N LYS A 2 -8.91 -39.23 23.11
CA LYS A 2 -7.87 -38.47 23.83
C LYS A 2 -6.92 -37.64 22.95
N SER A 3 -6.54 -38.10 21.74
CA SER A 3 -5.63 -37.35 20.85
C SER A 3 -6.25 -36.10 20.21
N LEU A 4 -7.57 -36.09 19.98
CA LEU A 4 -8.28 -34.91 19.43
C LEU A 4 -8.34 -33.77 20.45
N LEU A 5 -8.48 -34.11 21.74
CA LEU A 5 -8.52 -33.13 22.83
C LEU A 5 -7.15 -32.45 23.01
N VAL A 6 -6.06 -33.20 22.88
CA VAL A 6 -4.68 -32.68 22.99
C VAL A 6 -4.35 -31.73 21.84
N CYS A 7 -4.75 -32.05 20.60
CA CYS A 7 -4.55 -31.15 19.46
C CYS A 7 -5.36 -29.85 19.58
N ALA A 8 -6.61 -29.93 20.08
CA ALA A 8 -7.44 -28.75 20.28
C ALA A 8 -6.88 -27.83 21.38
N LEU A 9 -6.38 -28.41 22.48
CA LEU A 9 -5.73 -27.66 23.56
C LEU A 9 -4.44 -26.97 23.09
N LEU A 10 -3.57 -27.67 22.36
CA LEU A 10 -2.33 -27.09 21.81
C LEU A 10 -2.60 -25.98 20.79
N ALA A 11 -3.62 -26.15 19.94
CA ALA A 11 -4.02 -25.12 18.99
C ALA A 11 -4.53 -23.86 19.71
N ALA A 12 -5.31 -24.03 20.78
CA ALA A 12 -5.82 -22.92 21.58
C ALA A 12 -4.70 -22.14 22.31
N THR A 13 -3.69 -22.83 22.88
CA THR A 13 -2.56 -22.15 23.52
C THR A 13 -1.67 -21.41 22.54
N LEU A 14 -1.43 -21.98 21.35
CA LEU A 14 -0.68 -21.30 20.27
C LEU A 14 -1.44 -20.09 19.71
N LEU A 15 -2.77 -20.16 19.65
CA LEU A 15 -3.58 -19.03 19.18
C LEU A 15 -3.58 -17.89 20.20
N ALA A 16 -3.69 -18.22 21.49
CA ALA A 16 -3.66 -17.22 22.57
C ALA A 16 -2.32 -16.45 22.63
N SER A 17 -1.18 -17.14 22.45
CA SER A 17 0.13 -16.48 22.45
C SER A 17 0.37 -15.58 21.24
N VAL A 18 -0.22 -15.90 20.08
CA VAL A 18 -0.16 -15.05 18.88
C VAL A 18 -1.03 -13.80 19.04
N ILE A 19 -2.19 -13.91 19.67
CA ILE A 19 -3.11 -12.79 19.93
C ILE A 19 -2.48 -11.78 20.90
N GLU A 20 -1.84 -12.26 21.97
CA GLU A 20 -1.22 -11.40 22.99
C GLU A 20 0.04 -10.69 22.45
N ALA A 21 0.81 -11.33 21.58
CA ALA A 21 1.98 -10.74 20.94
C ALA A 21 1.66 -9.66 19.88
N ARG A 22 0.43 -9.61 19.36
CA ARG A 22 0.05 -8.76 18.22
C ARG A 22 -1.00 -7.69 18.54
N GLY A 23 -1.43 -7.56 19.79
CA GLY A 23 -2.31 -6.46 20.21
C GLY A 23 -3.72 -6.50 19.59
N CYS A 24 -4.25 -7.68 19.26
CA CYS A 24 -5.61 -7.80 18.72
C CYS A 24 -6.68 -7.58 19.80
N PRO A 25 -7.84 -6.96 19.49
CA PRO A 25 -8.96 -6.84 20.42
C PRO A 25 -9.58 -8.20 20.77
N SER A 26 -10.30 -8.25 21.89
CA SER A 26 -10.63 -9.45 22.69
C SER A 26 -11.25 -10.65 21.94
N TYR A 27 -10.97 -11.84 22.49
CA TYR A 27 -11.34 -13.20 22.05
C TYR A 27 -12.80 -13.39 21.58
N GLU A 28 -13.76 -12.64 22.13
CA GLU A 28 -15.19 -12.79 21.80
C GLU A 28 -15.52 -12.42 20.35
N SER A 29 -14.76 -11.52 19.72
CA SER A 29 -15.04 -11.09 18.33
C SER A 29 -14.56 -12.11 17.28
N ALA A 30 -13.53 -12.90 17.60
CA ALA A 30 -12.92 -13.86 16.67
C ALA A 30 -13.72 -15.18 16.56
N VAL A 31 -14.48 -15.53 17.59
CA VAL A 31 -15.23 -16.79 17.67
C VAL A 31 -16.53 -16.75 16.85
N ASP A 32 -17.23 -15.61 16.82
CA ASP A 32 -18.50 -15.46 16.08
C ASP A 32 -18.33 -15.52 14.55
N ILE A 33 -17.17 -15.12 14.03
CA ILE A 33 -16.87 -15.14 12.58
C ILE A 33 -16.53 -16.57 12.12
N CYS A 34 -15.79 -17.33 12.94
CA CYS A 34 -15.45 -18.73 12.64
C CYS A 34 -16.66 -19.67 12.71
N HIS A 35 -17.65 -19.40 13.58
CA HIS A 35 -18.85 -20.22 13.66
C HIS A 35 -19.76 -20.12 12.43
N ASN A 36 -19.75 -18.99 11.70
CA ASN A 36 -20.57 -18.83 10.49
C ASN A 36 -19.96 -19.51 9.24
N PHE A 37 -18.66 -19.82 9.23
CA PHE A 37 -18.01 -20.51 8.12
C PHE A 37 -18.13 -22.04 8.17
N THR A 38 -18.48 -22.63 9.32
CA THR A 38 -18.58 -24.09 9.47
C THR A 38 -19.88 -24.71 8.92
N ARG A 39 -20.72 -23.96 8.21
CA ARG A 39 -21.97 -24.48 7.62
C ARG A 39 -21.91 -24.80 6.12
N ILE A 40 -20.77 -24.60 5.46
CA ILE A 40 -20.57 -24.99 4.06
C ILE A 40 -19.35 -25.92 4.00
N GLU A 41 -19.51 -27.05 3.30
CA GLU A 41 -18.53 -28.13 3.08
C GLU A 41 -18.37 -29.20 4.17
N LYS A 42 -19.42 -30.04 4.33
CA LYS A 42 -19.21 -31.46 4.67
C LYS A 42 -18.88 -32.24 3.39
N LYS A 43 -17.65 -32.09 2.87
CA LYS A 43 -17.02 -33.05 1.94
C LYS A 43 -15.59 -32.60 1.65
N ASP A 44 -14.67 -32.90 2.56
CA ASP A 44 -13.37 -33.54 2.28
C ASP A 44 -12.49 -33.39 3.54
N SER A 45 -12.07 -34.52 4.09
CA SER A 45 -11.37 -34.59 5.36
C SER A 45 -9.86 -34.47 5.15
N ARG A 46 -9.36 -33.29 4.77
CA ARG A 46 -7.93 -32.94 4.87
C ARG A 46 -7.75 -31.45 5.22
N CYS A 47 -7.05 -31.22 6.33
CA CYS A 47 -6.76 -29.95 6.98
C CYS A 47 -6.59 -28.73 6.05
N ARG A 48 -7.52 -27.78 6.14
CA ARG A 48 -7.33 -26.37 5.75
C ARG A 48 -7.77 -25.46 6.92
N PHE A 49 -7.04 -25.49 8.02
CA PHE A 49 -7.31 -24.61 9.17
C PHE A 49 -6.31 -23.46 9.29
N TRP A 50 -5.19 -23.52 8.57
CA TRP A 50 -4.07 -22.57 8.74
C TRP A 50 -4.17 -21.28 7.92
N SER A 51 -4.99 -21.22 6.85
CA SER A 51 -5.06 -20.00 6.02
C SER A 51 -5.92 -18.87 6.60
N CYS A 52 -6.84 -19.14 7.53
CA CYS A 52 -7.80 -18.11 7.95
C CYS A 52 -7.24 -17.13 8.99
N VAL A 53 -6.33 -17.57 9.85
CA VAL A 53 -5.84 -16.77 11.00
C VAL A 53 -4.76 -15.76 10.57
N VAL A 54 -3.91 -16.13 9.61
CA VAL A 54 -2.84 -15.24 9.12
C VAL A 54 -3.43 -14.05 8.35
N GLN A 55 -4.54 -14.25 7.65
CA GLN A 55 -5.11 -13.24 6.76
C GLN A 55 -5.84 -12.09 7.49
N PHE A 56 -6.19 -12.27 8.77
CA PHE A 56 -6.91 -11.25 9.54
C PHE A 56 -6.01 -10.34 10.40
N CYS A 57 -4.78 -10.75 10.70
CA CYS A 57 -3.86 -9.89 11.46
C CYS A 57 -3.18 -8.81 10.61
N ASP A 58 -3.22 -8.94 9.28
CA ASP A 58 -2.57 -8.01 8.35
C ASP A 58 -3.59 -7.12 7.58
N ALA A 59 -4.89 -7.20 7.91
CA ALA A 59 -5.96 -6.56 7.15
C ALA A 59 -6.68 -5.44 7.93
N GLU A 60 -6.03 -4.29 8.10
CA GLU A 60 -6.74 -3.01 8.25
C GLU A 60 -6.88 -2.32 6.88
N TYR A 61 -7.58 -2.94 5.91
CA TYR A 61 -8.37 -2.24 4.89
C TYR A 61 -9.08 -3.23 3.95
N VAL A 62 -10.30 -3.64 4.28
CA VAL A 62 -11.25 -4.12 3.27
C VAL A 62 -12.61 -3.49 3.59
N GLN A 63 -12.96 -2.41 2.89
CA GLN A 63 -14.36 -2.00 2.81
C GLN A 63 -15.09 -2.91 1.84
N ALA A 64 -16.19 -3.49 2.34
CA ALA A 64 -17.07 -4.40 1.65
C ALA A 64 -17.81 -3.72 0.48
N THR A 65 -17.65 -4.27 -0.73
CA THR A 65 -18.62 -4.09 -1.81
C THR A 65 -19.87 -4.94 -1.56
N GLN A 66 -21.02 -4.32 -1.79
CA GLN A 66 -22.37 -4.78 -1.42
C GLN A 66 -22.78 -6.12 -2.04
N HIS A 67 -23.34 -7.02 -1.21
CA HIS A 67 -24.54 -7.78 -1.58
C HIS A 67 -25.33 -8.30 -0.36
N LYS A 68 -26.63 -8.01 -0.39
CA LYS A 68 -27.77 -8.68 0.27
C LYS A 68 -27.91 -8.58 1.80
N TYR A 69 -29.07 -8.01 2.18
CA TYR A 69 -29.70 -7.91 3.49
C TYR A 69 -29.27 -8.95 4.54
N CYS A 70 -28.72 -8.46 5.65
CA CYS A 70 -28.81 -9.11 6.96
C CYS A 70 -29.49 -8.14 7.94
N ARG A 71 -30.66 -8.53 8.47
CA ARG A 71 -31.30 -7.84 9.59
C ARG A 71 -30.49 -8.09 10.85
N VAL A 72 -30.10 -7.02 11.54
CA VAL A 72 -29.53 -7.09 12.90
C VAL A 72 -30.68 -7.25 13.90
N PRO A 73 -30.60 -8.19 14.88
CA PRO A 73 -31.57 -8.25 15.96
C PRO A 73 -31.35 -7.07 16.92
N ALA A 74 -32.44 -6.36 17.21
CA ALA A 74 -32.48 -5.21 18.09
C ALA A 74 -32.48 -5.66 19.56
N THR A 75 -31.31 -5.78 20.19
CA THR A 75 -31.11 -5.62 21.64
C THR A 75 -29.62 -5.61 21.97
N ALA A 76 -29.00 -4.43 21.99
CA ALA A 76 -27.74 -4.21 22.69
C ALA A 76 -27.87 -2.89 23.50
N PRO A 77 -27.51 -2.88 24.79
CA PRO A 77 -27.62 -1.68 25.63
C PRO A 77 -26.61 -0.61 25.20
N ARG A 78 -27.09 0.63 24.99
CA ARG A 78 -26.27 1.81 24.68
C ARG A 78 -25.41 2.20 25.89
N LEU A 79 -24.09 2.11 25.74
CA LEU A 79 -23.13 2.83 26.59
C LEU A 79 -23.26 4.34 26.33
N LYS A 80 -23.55 5.12 27.39
CA LYS A 80 -23.55 6.59 27.34
C LYS A 80 -22.11 7.09 27.38
N LEU A 81 -21.64 7.66 26.28
CA LEU A 81 -20.40 8.42 26.24
C LEU A 81 -20.60 9.82 26.86
N PRO A 82 -19.62 10.36 27.58
CA PRO A 82 -19.69 11.70 28.16
C PRO A 82 -19.67 12.78 27.07
N THR A 83 -20.67 13.65 27.09
CA THR A 83 -20.78 14.83 26.22
C THR A 83 -20.02 16.00 26.85
N SER A 84 -18.74 16.16 26.51
CA SER A 84 -18.02 17.42 26.72
C SER A 84 -17.70 18.05 25.37
N PRO A 85 -18.11 19.31 25.10
CA PRO A 85 -17.82 19.97 23.84
C PRO A 85 -16.32 20.31 23.77
N LEU A 86 -15.63 19.80 22.75
CA LEU A 86 -14.27 20.20 22.43
C LEU A 86 -14.24 21.67 21.94
N PRO A 87 -13.20 22.45 22.29
CA PRO A 87 -13.04 23.81 21.81
C PRO A 87 -12.87 23.84 20.29
N ARG A 88 -13.65 24.70 19.62
CA ARG A 88 -13.55 24.97 18.18
C ARG A 88 -12.26 25.73 17.89
N GLY A 89 -11.17 25.00 17.66
CA GLY A 89 -9.97 25.51 17.01
C GLY A 89 -10.28 25.78 15.54
N VAL A 90 -9.99 27.00 15.08
CA VAL A 90 -10.04 27.39 13.67
C VAL A 90 -8.94 26.64 12.93
N VAL A 91 -9.28 25.53 12.27
CA VAL A 91 -8.37 24.87 11.32
C VAL A 91 -8.26 25.79 10.11
N ALA A 92 -7.11 26.44 9.96
CA ALA A 92 -6.77 27.17 8.76
C ALA A 92 -6.80 26.20 7.57
N ARG A 93 -7.84 26.28 6.74
CA ARG A 93 -7.89 25.58 5.46
C ARG A 93 -6.87 26.26 4.54
N ASN A 94 -5.69 25.67 4.42
CA ASN A 94 -4.78 25.98 3.33
C ASN A 94 -5.48 25.63 2.02
N THR A 95 -6.03 26.65 1.35
CA THR A 95 -6.55 26.58 -0.02
C THR A 95 -5.38 26.60 -1.01
N ALA A 96 -4.42 25.66 -0.85
CA ALA A 96 -3.53 25.34 -1.95
C ALA A 96 -4.44 24.84 -3.08
N LYS A 97 -4.37 25.51 -4.23
CA LYS A 97 -5.07 25.14 -5.46
C LYS A 97 -4.83 23.66 -5.68
N THR A 98 -5.83 22.82 -5.40
CA THR A 98 -5.76 21.38 -5.64
C THR A 98 -5.54 21.22 -7.13
N VAL A 99 -4.30 20.95 -7.52
CA VAL A 99 -3.99 20.38 -8.82
C VAL A 99 -4.84 19.12 -8.85
N GLY A 100 -5.89 19.11 -9.66
CA GLY A 100 -6.82 17.99 -9.70
C GLY A 100 -6.03 16.73 -10.01
N THR A 101 -6.31 15.66 -9.27
CA THR A 101 -5.69 14.35 -9.52
C THR A 101 -5.87 14.00 -11.00
N PRO A 102 -4.79 13.74 -11.76
CA PRO A 102 -4.92 13.36 -13.16
C PRO A 102 -5.82 12.13 -13.27
N ALA A 103 -6.73 12.12 -14.25
CA ALA A 103 -7.46 10.91 -14.57
C ALA A 103 -6.46 9.86 -15.07
N THR A 104 -6.57 8.63 -14.55
CA THR A 104 -5.71 7.53 -15.00
C THR A 104 -5.96 7.21 -16.48
N SER A 105 -4.86 7.04 -17.20
CA SER A 105 -4.83 6.57 -18.59
C SER A 105 -3.75 5.51 -18.64
N SER A 106 -4.13 4.28 -18.29
CA SER A 106 -3.19 3.19 -18.02
C SER A 106 -2.83 2.42 -19.29
N PRO A 107 -1.53 2.21 -19.59
CA PRO A 107 -1.09 1.25 -20.61
C PRO A 107 -1.31 -0.21 -20.18
N CYS A 108 -1.48 -0.46 -18.88
CA CYS A 108 -1.61 -1.79 -18.29
C CYS A 108 -3.06 -2.20 -17.98
N GLY A 109 -4.05 -1.39 -18.36
CA GLY A 109 -5.48 -1.62 -18.10
C GLY A 109 -5.91 -1.46 -16.64
N GLY A 110 -4.97 -1.31 -15.70
CA GLY A 110 -5.24 -1.11 -14.28
C GLY A 110 -5.82 0.27 -13.98
N GLY A 111 -6.95 0.30 -13.26
CA GLY A 111 -7.51 1.54 -12.72
C GLY A 111 -7.96 2.59 -13.76
N GLN A 112 -8.15 2.23 -15.03
CA GLN A 112 -8.43 3.15 -16.14
C GLN A 112 -9.64 4.08 -15.88
N GLY A 113 -9.46 5.38 -16.12
CA GLY A 113 -10.50 6.41 -15.95
C GLY A 113 -10.82 6.76 -14.49
N SER A 114 -10.11 6.19 -13.52
CA SER A 114 -10.26 6.57 -12.11
C SER A 114 -9.68 7.97 -11.88
N THR A 115 -10.43 8.79 -11.16
CA THR A 115 -9.97 10.05 -10.56
C THR A 115 -9.99 9.98 -9.04
N ASP A 116 -10.32 8.82 -8.47
CA ASP A 116 -10.38 8.63 -7.02
C ASP A 116 -8.98 8.40 -6.45
N ALA A 117 -8.49 9.36 -5.67
CA ALA A 117 -7.15 9.33 -5.12
C ALA A 117 -6.90 8.09 -4.24
N SER A 118 -7.89 7.59 -3.51
CA SER A 118 -7.75 6.38 -2.68
C SER A 118 -7.48 5.16 -3.54
N THR A 119 -8.28 4.98 -4.59
CA THR A 119 -8.11 3.90 -5.58
C THR A 119 -6.76 3.98 -6.26
N ILE A 120 -6.36 5.17 -6.73
CA ILE A 120 -5.05 5.37 -7.39
C ILE A 120 -3.91 5.01 -6.44
N ARG A 121 -3.97 5.45 -5.18
CA ARG A 121 -2.95 5.14 -4.17
C ARG A 121 -2.86 3.65 -3.89
N HIS A 122 -3.98 2.94 -3.83
CA HIS A 122 -3.98 1.49 -3.69
C HIS A 122 -3.25 0.81 -4.85
N TRP A 123 -3.50 1.24 -6.09
CA TRP A 123 -2.77 0.72 -7.26
C TRP A 123 -1.27 1.04 -7.23
N LEU A 124 -0.88 2.25 -6.80
CA LEU A 124 0.54 2.61 -6.65
C LEU A 124 1.23 1.75 -5.58
N LEU A 125 0.55 1.48 -4.46
CA LEU A 125 1.03 0.57 -3.43
C LEU A 125 1.25 -0.83 -4.01
N ASP A 126 0.23 -1.43 -4.62
CA ASP A 126 0.32 -2.79 -5.16
C ASP A 126 1.43 -2.89 -6.21
N THR A 127 1.54 -1.89 -7.09
CA THR A 127 2.58 -1.83 -8.13
C THR A 127 3.97 -1.69 -7.52
N ALA A 128 4.17 -0.81 -6.53
CA ALA A 128 5.44 -0.68 -5.81
C ALA A 128 5.82 -1.98 -5.09
N MET A 129 4.84 -2.67 -4.50
CA MET A 129 5.10 -3.95 -3.84
C MET A 129 5.46 -5.06 -4.83
N ASN A 130 4.95 -5.05 -6.06
CA ASN A 130 5.38 -6.00 -7.10
C ASN A 130 6.88 -5.84 -7.44
N VAL A 131 7.39 -4.60 -7.53
CA VAL A 131 8.84 -4.33 -7.67
C VAL A 131 9.62 -4.99 -6.53
N TYR A 132 9.19 -4.75 -5.28
CA TYR A 132 9.84 -5.35 -4.12
C TYR A 132 9.75 -6.88 -4.09
N TYR A 133 8.63 -7.47 -4.50
CA TYR A 133 8.46 -8.93 -4.52
C TYR A 133 9.26 -9.60 -5.64
N ASP A 134 9.47 -8.91 -6.76
CA ASP A 134 10.24 -9.40 -7.91
C ASP A 134 11.73 -9.01 -7.86
N ARG A 135 12.19 -8.39 -6.76
CA ARG A 135 13.56 -7.88 -6.55
C ARG A 135 14.72 -8.86 -6.76
N ALA A 136 14.44 -10.15 -6.94
CA ALA A 136 15.45 -11.16 -7.26
C ALA A 136 15.78 -11.20 -8.77
N ASN A 137 14.88 -10.67 -9.61
CA ASN A 137 14.99 -10.65 -11.07
C ASN A 137 15.23 -9.23 -11.61
N GLU A 138 15.10 -8.22 -10.75
CA GLU A 138 15.38 -6.83 -11.10
C GLU A 138 16.85 -6.48 -10.82
N HIS A 139 17.43 -5.65 -11.68
CA HIS A 139 18.82 -5.23 -11.66
C HIS A 139 18.95 -3.71 -11.72
N TYR A 140 19.71 -3.16 -10.77
CA TYR A 140 20.05 -1.76 -10.72
C TYR A 140 20.95 -1.37 -11.89
N THR A 141 20.53 -0.39 -12.67
CA THR A 141 21.36 0.19 -13.73
C THR A 141 20.95 1.63 -14.02
N GLU A 142 21.95 2.51 -14.19
CA GLU A 142 21.76 3.89 -14.65
C GLU A 142 21.94 4.01 -16.17
N GLY A 143 22.22 2.89 -16.85
CA GLY A 143 22.43 2.84 -18.29
C GLY A 143 21.13 2.87 -19.11
N ASN A 144 21.25 2.67 -20.42
CA ASN A 144 20.12 2.74 -21.36
C ASN A 144 18.98 1.76 -21.04
N GLN A 145 19.28 0.66 -20.33
CA GLN A 145 18.29 -0.36 -19.97
C GLN A 145 17.36 0.05 -18.83
N ARG A 146 17.66 1.13 -18.08
CA ARG A 146 16.86 1.54 -16.90
C ARG A 146 15.38 1.81 -17.21
N TRP A 147 15.05 2.07 -18.47
CA TRP A 147 13.69 2.27 -18.96
C TRP A 147 13.03 0.98 -19.48
N SER A 148 13.58 -0.19 -19.16
CA SER A 148 13.12 -1.49 -19.68
C SER A 148 11.63 -1.74 -19.42
N GLY A 149 11.14 -1.33 -18.25
CA GLY A 149 9.73 -1.47 -17.89
C GLY A 149 8.79 -0.69 -18.80
N ILE A 150 9.11 0.56 -19.09
CA ILE A 150 8.27 1.44 -19.91
C ILE A 150 8.43 1.08 -21.40
N THR A 151 9.67 0.95 -21.88
CA THR A 151 9.94 0.61 -23.29
C THR A 151 9.41 -0.78 -23.66
N GLY A 152 9.57 -1.76 -22.77
CA GLY A 152 9.06 -3.12 -22.91
C GLY A 152 7.57 -3.29 -22.61
N HIS A 153 6.88 -2.21 -22.22
CA HIS A 153 5.47 -2.25 -21.78
C HIS A 153 5.21 -3.31 -20.71
N VAL A 154 6.13 -3.44 -19.76
CA VAL A 154 6.03 -4.40 -18.66
C VAL A 154 4.97 -3.91 -17.69
N CYS A 155 3.99 -4.78 -17.42
CA CYS A 155 2.86 -4.49 -16.56
C CYS A 155 2.84 -5.42 -15.32
N PRO A 156 2.34 -4.91 -14.18
CA PRO A 156 2.06 -5.72 -12.99
C PRO A 156 1.28 -7.01 -13.32
N PRO A 157 1.58 -8.13 -12.64
CA PRO A 157 2.45 -8.25 -11.47
C PRO A 157 3.95 -8.34 -11.79
N ASN A 158 4.36 -8.30 -13.06
CA ASN A 158 5.78 -8.35 -13.43
C ASN A 158 6.44 -6.98 -13.17
N ALA A 159 7.69 -6.98 -12.70
CA ALA A 159 8.50 -5.77 -12.57
C ALA A 159 9.48 -5.63 -13.75
N PRO A 160 10.06 -4.44 -13.95
CA PRO A 160 11.14 -4.25 -14.92
C PRO A 160 12.36 -5.13 -14.57
N GLU A 161 13.03 -5.71 -15.57
CA GLU A 161 14.29 -6.43 -15.35
C GLU A 161 15.42 -5.46 -14.99
N TYR A 162 15.36 -4.22 -15.48
CA TYR A 162 16.37 -3.19 -15.27
C TYR A 162 15.71 -1.87 -14.91
N SER A 163 16.16 -1.26 -13.82
CA SER A 163 15.77 0.10 -13.46
C SER A 163 16.80 0.71 -12.48
N ASP A 164 16.61 1.96 -12.11
CA ASP A 164 17.30 2.66 -11.02
C ASP A 164 16.27 3.46 -10.22
N CYS A 165 16.72 4.19 -9.19
CA CYS A 165 15.84 4.87 -8.26
C CYS A 165 14.71 5.70 -8.93
N SER A 166 15.05 6.51 -9.93
CA SER A 166 14.11 7.41 -10.58
C SER A 166 13.31 6.74 -11.70
N SER A 167 13.88 5.77 -12.41
CA SER A 167 13.13 5.00 -13.42
C SER A 167 12.16 3.99 -12.79
N THR A 168 12.48 3.41 -11.63
CA THR A 168 11.54 2.56 -10.86
C THR A 168 10.28 3.33 -10.50
N VAL A 169 10.41 4.48 -9.83
CA VAL A 169 9.25 5.28 -9.41
C VAL A 169 8.49 5.84 -10.61
N THR A 170 9.18 6.18 -11.71
CA THR A 170 8.52 6.61 -12.95
C THR A 170 7.74 5.46 -13.59
N TRP A 171 8.29 4.24 -13.64
CA TRP A 171 7.59 3.05 -14.14
C TRP A 171 6.32 2.78 -13.33
N ILE A 172 6.40 2.83 -11.99
CA ILE A 172 5.24 2.60 -11.10
C ILE A 172 4.08 3.53 -11.48
N TYR A 173 4.34 4.82 -11.65
CA TYR A 173 3.32 5.78 -12.10
C TYR A 173 2.90 5.59 -13.55
N TRP A 174 3.84 5.28 -14.45
CA TRP A 174 3.55 5.01 -15.85
C TRP A 174 2.54 3.86 -16.01
N THR A 175 2.56 2.84 -15.15
CA THR A 175 1.56 1.75 -15.20
C THR A 175 0.11 2.26 -15.10
N LEU A 176 -0.13 3.43 -14.49
CA LEU A 176 -1.47 4.00 -14.30
C LEU A 176 -1.75 5.20 -15.20
N PHE A 177 -0.71 5.94 -15.61
CA PHE A 177 -0.83 7.22 -16.30
C PHE A 177 -0.14 7.28 -17.68
N GLY A 178 0.54 6.21 -18.09
CA GLY A 178 1.44 6.17 -19.24
C GLY A 178 0.81 6.46 -20.61
N ASN A 179 -0.51 6.31 -20.76
CA ASN A 179 -1.24 6.72 -21.97
C ASN A 179 -1.68 8.21 -21.92
N GLY A 180 -1.42 8.90 -20.82
CA GLY A 180 -1.70 10.33 -20.62
C GLY A 180 -0.42 11.16 -20.66
N ASN A 181 -0.55 12.46 -20.34
CA ASN A 181 0.59 13.36 -20.27
C ASN A 181 1.53 12.95 -19.14
N ASP A 182 2.83 12.97 -19.41
CA ASP A 182 3.88 12.79 -18.40
C ASP A 182 3.97 14.03 -17.52
N PHE A 183 3.26 13.99 -16.39
CA PHE A 183 3.29 15.06 -15.39
C PHE A 183 4.44 14.89 -14.38
N MET A 184 5.18 13.78 -14.45
CA MET A 184 6.25 13.49 -13.50
C MET A 184 7.58 14.08 -13.94
N ASN A 185 7.92 13.87 -15.20
CA ASN A 185 9.18 14.31 -15.78
C ASN A 185 8.96 15.35 -16.88
N ASN A 186 7.77 15.41 -17.49
CA ASN A 186 7.51 16.15 -18.72
C ASN A 186 8.41 15.70 -19.89
N GLU A 187 8.74 14.40 -19.92
CA GLU A 187 9.65 13.75 -20.87
C GLU A 187 8.94 12.64 -21.66
N SER A 188 7.61 12.77 -21.82
CA SER A 188 6.75 11.81 -22.54
C SER A 188 6.89 10.36 -22.04
N TRP A 189 7.13 10.16 -20.75
CA TRP A 189 7.37 8.85 -20.13
C TRP A 189 8.57 8.08 -20.70
N SER A 190 9.46 8.76 -21.42
CA SER A 190 10.57 8.12 -22.14
C SER A 190 11.95 8.45 -21.58
N ALA A 191 12.02 9.42 -20.66
CA ALA A 191 13.22 9.85 -19.99
C ALA A 191 12.90 10.49 -18.63
N GLY A 192 13.93 11.00 -17.96
CA GLY A 192 13.85 11.61 -16.64
C GLY A 192 14.97 11.15 -15.71
N TYR A 193 15.12 11.85 -14.60
CA TYR A 193 16.00 11.47 -13.49
C TYR A 193 15.49 12.13 -12.20
N THR A 194 16.17 11.90 -11.09
CA THR A 194 15.77 12.44 -9.77
C THR A 194 15.55 13.97 -9.80
N GLY A 195 16.31 14.72 -10.60
CA GLY A 195 16.13 16.17 -10.74
C GLY A 195 14.91 16.61 -11.54
N THR A 196 14.50 15.88 -12.59
CA THR A 196 13.23 16.20 -13.28
C THR A 196 12.04 15.91 -12.36
N LEU A 197 12.13 14.86 -11.54
CA LEU A 197 11.15 14.56 -10.50
C LEU A 197 11.14 15.63 -9.39
N ASP A 198 12.26 16.27 -9.08
CA ASP A 198 12.28 17.37 -8.10
C ASP A 198 11.55 18.62 -8.57
N GLN A 199 11.32 18.76 -9.88
CA GLN A 199 10.72 19.95 -10.49
C GLN A 199 9.20 19.85 -10.63
N HIS A 200 8.63 18.65 -10.46
CA HIS A 200 7.20 18.38 -10.55
C HIS A 200 6.53 17.85 -9.27
N GLY A 201 5.21 18.04 -9.18
CA GLY A 201 4.45 17.72 -7.97
C GLY A 201 4.51 18.81 -6.89
N THR A 202 3.83 18.58 -5.78
CA THR A 202 3.74 19.52 -4.65
C THR A 202 4.61 19.03 -3.51
N GLN A 203 5.47 19.89 -2.95
CA GLN A 203 6.25 19.52 -1.76
C GLN A 203 5.33 19.20 -0.58
N VAL A 204 5.61 18.11 0.13
CA VAL A 204 4.89 17.71 1.35
C VAL A 204 5.82 17.81 2.56
N PRO A 205 5.29 18.14 3.76
CA PRO A 205 6.07 18.10 4.99
C PRO A 205 6.63 16.70 5.25
N ILE A 206 7.87 16.65 5.76
CA ILE A 206 8.55 15.40 6.12
C ILE A 206 8.06 14.98 7.52
N ASN A 207 6.79 14.61 7.62
CA ASN A 207 6.24 13.95 8.78
C ASN A 207 5.29 12.83 8.34
N THR A 208 5.29 11.72 9.08
CA THR A 208 4.54 10.53 8.69
C THR A 208 3.03 10.72 8.67
N THR A 209 2.51 11.72 9.39
CA THR A 209 1.08 12.06 9.41
C THR A 209 0.61 12.79 8.14
N ASP A 210 1.52 13.49 7.47
CA ASP A 210 1.23 14.22 6.22
C ASP A 210 1.59 13.40 4.98
N LEU A 211 2.48 12.42 5.10
CA LEU A 211 2.85 11.51 4.02
C LEU A 211 1.68 10.58 3.63
N ALA A 212 1.52 10.39 2.34
CA ALA A 212 0.56 9.48 1.76
C ALA A 212 1.21 8.51 0.80
N ILE A 213 0.59 7.33 0.66
CA ILE A 213 0.98 6.34 -0.35
C ILE A 213 1.10 7.04 -1.72
N GLY A 214 2.20 6.78 -2.41
CA GLY A 214 2.53 7.41 -3.69
C GLY A 214 3.45 8.62 -3.57
N ASP A 215 3.54 9.30 -2.42
CA ASP A 215 4.49 10.40 -2.26
C ASP A 215 5.92 9.92 -2.52
N LEU A 216 6.70 10.70 -3.26
CA LEU A 216 8.11 10.42 -3.51
C LEU A 216 8.96 11.12 -2.47
N CYS A 217 9.79 10.38 -1.76
CA CYS A 217 10.77 10.94 -0.82
C CYS A 217 12.16 10.94 -1.45
N PHE A 218 12.81 12.10 -1.34
CA PHE A 218 14.09 12.41 -1.95
C PHE A 218 15.17 12.45 -0.87
N TYR A 219 16.33 11.89 -1.17
CA TYR A 219 17.39 11.65 -0.19
C TYR A 219 18.70 12.33 -0.57
N TYR A 220 19.46 12.68 0.48
CA TYR A 220 20.79 13.29 0.46
C TYR A 220 20.84 14.74 -0.05
N THR A 221 21.96 15.42 0.24
CA THR A 221 22.26 16.78 -0.24
C THR A 221 23.71 16.81 -0.75
N PRO A 222 23.98 17.03 -2.05
CA PRO A 222 23.01 17.24 -3.12
C PRO A 222 22.13 16.01 -3.35
N MET A 223 20.86 16.23 -3.65
CA MET A 223 19.87 15.17 -3.89
C MET A 223 20.28 14.31 -5.09
N HIS A 224 20.31 13.00 -4.90
CA HIS A 224 20.64 12.04 -5.96
C HIS A 224 19.87 10.71 -5.85
N HIS A 225 18.92 10.59 -4.92
CA HIS A 225 18.15 9.37 -4.74
C HIS A 225 16.68 9.65 -4.42
N VAL A 226 15.79 8.75 -4.86
CA VAL A 226 14.34 8.85 -4.64
C VAL A 226 13.74 7.48 -4.35
N ALA A 227 12.72 7.44 -3.50
CA ALA A 227 11.93 6.25 -3.19
C ALA A 227 10.44 6.61 -3.07
N ILE A 228 9.54 5.64 -3.25
CA ILE A 228 8.09 5.84 -3.15
C ILE A 228 7.59 5.42 -1.76
N TYR A 229 6.84 6.29 -1.10
CA TYR A 229 6.19 6.00 0.18
C TYR A 229 5.00 5.06 -0.02
N VAL A 230 4.95 4.01 0.79
CA VAL A 230 3.98 2.90 0.68
C VAL A 230 3.12 2.75 1.94
N GLY A 231 3.09 3.78 2.78
CA GLY A 231 2.34 3.75 4.05
C GLY A 231 3.14 3.12 5.19
N GLY A 232 2.59 3.19 6.41
CA GLY A 232 3.20 2.55 7.59
C GLY A 232 4.60 3.05 7.93
N GLY A 233 4.98 4.26 7.52
CA GLY A 233 6.35 4.78 7.69
C GLY A 233 7.39 4.08 6.82
N LYS A 234 6.98 3.49 5.69
CA LYS A 234 7.84 2.69 4.81
C LYS A 234 7.90 3.23 3.38
N VAL A 235 8.99 2.90 2.70
CA VAL A 235 9.22 3.17 1.28
C VAL A 235 9.67 1.91 0.54
N VAL A 236 9.36 1.85 -0.75
CA VAL A 236 10.05 0.97 -1.71
C VAL A 236 11.11 1.78 -2.44
N SER A 237 12.36 1.28 -2.42
CA SER A 237 13.54 2.02 -2.88
C SER A 237 14.43 1.12 -3.73
N HIS A 238 14.79 1.58 -4.92
CA HIS A 238 15.72 0.89 -5.80
C HIS A 238 16.99 1.73 -6.00
N GLY A 239 17.73 1.96 -4.91
CA GLY A 239 19.02 2.67 -4.96
C GLY A 239 20.23 1.74 -5.17
N MET A 240 20.01 0.43 -5.12
CA MET A 240 20.98 -0.64 -5.32
C MET A 240 20.24 -1.97 -5.43
N ASP A 241 20.96 -3.02 -5.85
CA ASP A 241 20.44 -4.39 -5.82
C ASP A 241 20.54 -5.02 -4.42
N PRO A 242 19.51 -5.74 -3.97
CA PRO A 242 18.15 -5.80 -4.55
C PRO A 242 17.30 -4.59 -4.12
N VAL A 243 16.15 -4.40 -4.79
CA VAL A 243 15.12 -3.43 -4.37
C VAL A 243 14.79 -3.62 -2.88
N GLY A 244 14.78 -2.51 -2.15
CA GLY A 244 14.58 -2.49 -0.71
C GLY A 244 13.21 -2.02 -0.25
N TYR A 245 12.81 -2.50 0.93
CA TYR A 245 11.63 -2.07 1.68
C TYR A 245 12.05 -1.57 3.05
N TYR A 246 12.11 -0.25 3.21
CA TYR A 246 12.81 0.40 4.32
C TYR A 246 11.89 1.33 5.12
N PRO A 247 12.22 1.66 6.40
CA PRO A 247 11.73 2.89 7.03
C PRO A 247 11.91 4.08 6.08
N TYR A 248 10.96 5.00 5.96
CA TYR A 248 11.08 6.13 5.02
C TYR A 248 12.28 7.03 5.32
N ASP A 249 12.78 7.02 6.55
CA ASP A 249 13.92 7.77 7.07
C ASP A 249 15.21 6.94 7.19
N TYR A 250 15.32 5.83 6.43
CA TYR A 250 16.53 4.99 6.40
C TYR A 250 17.81 5.72 5.96
N ALA A 251 17.65 6.87 5.30
CA ALA A 251 18.70 7.81 4.91
C ALA A 251 18.19 9.24 5.15
N PRO A 252 19.09 10.26 5.21
CA PRO A 252 18.69 11.65 5.35
C PRO A 252 17.72 12.08 4.23
N VAL A 253 16.47 12.36 4.62
CA VAL A 253 15.42 12.85 3.71
C VAL A 253 15.62 14.35 3.52
N ASP A 254 15.72 14.80 2.27
CA ASP A 254 15.82 16.22 1.91
C ASP A 254 14.41 16.85 1.86
N PHE A 255 13.52 16.23 1.08
CA PHE A 255 12.10 16.58 0.99
C PHE A 255 11.29 15.42 0.42
N CYS A 256 9.96 15.50 0.49
CA CYS A 256 9.08 14.61 -0.26
C CYS A 256 8.14 15.43 -1.17
N ARG A 257 7.66 14.83 -2.27
CA ARG A 257 6.71 15.45 -3.20
C ARG A 257 5.52 14.55 -3.49
N ARG A 258 4.34 15.17 -3.60
CA ARG A 258 3.08 14.54 -3.94
C ARG A 258 2.68 14.85 -5.38
N TYR A 259 2.31 13.78 -6.08
CA TYR A 259 1.90 13.84 -7.48
C TYR A 259 0.40 13.60 -7.69
N ILE A 260 -0.32 13.12 -6.67
CA ILE A 260 -1.76 12.78 -6.72
C ILE A 260 -2.55 13.15 -5.47
#